data_AF-A0A6P0HXV8-F1
#
_entry.id   AF-A0A6P0HXV8-F1
#
_cell.length_a   1.000
_cell.length_b   1.000
_cell.length_c   1.000
_cell.angle_alpha   90.00
_cell.angle_beta   90.00
_cell.angle_gamma   90.00
#
_symmetry.space_group_name_H-M   'P 1'
#
loop_
_entity.id
_entity.type
_entity.pdbx_description
1 polymer ?
#
loop_
_entity_poly.entity_id
_entity_poly.type
_entity_poly.pdbx_seq_one_letter_code
_entity_poly.pdbx_strand_id
1 'polypeptide(L)'
;MDDWVVLAPTRWALRRAIKATNQVMAELKVEKHPDKTCIGRVGRGFDFLGYRFAPGELAVARVTVERFIERVSRLYEQNATASRIEEYARRWLIWVRSGVQRVELLQEGEGAKDFLSTYTSFPLSTASPIEECDRLWFHIVRKKVMHSF
;
A
#
# COMPACT_ATOMS: atom_id res chain seq x y z
N MET A 1 10.31 -11.50 2.01
CA MET A 1 9.82 -10.11 1.92
C MET A 1 10.83 -9.37 1.09
N ASP A 2 10.36 -8.78 -0.01
CA ASP A 2 11.22 -8.39 -1.13
C ASP A 2 10.94 -6.93 -1.57
N ASP A 3 10.07 -6.24 -0.83
CA ASP A 3 9.67 -4.84 -1.09
C ASP A 3 10.22 -3.94 0.04
N TRP A 4 10.96 -2.89 -0.32
CA TRP A 4 11.45 -1.88 0.63
C TRP A 4 11.34 -0.47 0.07
N VAL A 5 11.33 0.52 0.95
CA VAL A 5 11.29 1.95 0.58
C VAL A 5 12.52 2.66 1.15
N VAL A 6 13.12 3.53 0.34
CA VAL A 6 14.18 4.44 0.79
C VAL A 6 13.64 5.85 0.80
N LEU A 7 13.67 6.50 1.96
CA LEU A 7 13.30 7.91 2.12
C LEU A 7 14.58 8.75 2.22
N ALA A 8 14.59 9.92 1.57
CA ALA A 8 15.73 10.82 1.64
C ALA A 8 15.30 12.29 1.55
N PRO A 9 15.98 13.20 2.25
CA PRO A 9 15.63 14.63 2.27
C PRO A 9 15.88 15.33 0.93
N THR A 10 16.76 14.77 0.09
CA THR A 10 17.07 15.34 -1.23
C THR A 10 17.15 14.24 -2.29
N ARG A 11 16.88 14.62 -3.55
CA ARG A 11 17.05 13.73 -4.70
C ARG A 11 18.49 13.21 -4.83
N TRP A 12 19.48 14.02 -4.45
CA TRP A 12 20.89 13.63 -4.48
C TRP A 12 21.23 12.57 -3.42
N ALA A 13 20.73 12.74 -2.19
CA ALA A 13 20.86 11.72 -1.16
C ALA A 13 20.18 10.41 -1.57
N LEU A 14 18.99 10.50 -2.18
CA LEU A 14 18.28 9.33 -2.71
C LEU A 14 19.10 8.59 -3.77
N ARG A 15 19.68 9.32 -4.74
CA ARG A 15 20.53 8.71 -5.78
C ARG A 15 21.77 8.01 -5.20
N ARG A 16 22.38 8.57 -4.16
CA ARG A 16 23.51 7.92 -3.47
C ARG A 16 23.07 6.63 -2.79
N ALA A 17 21.94 6.65 -2.08
CA ALA A 17 21.39 5.46 -1.45
C ALA A 17 21.05 4.37 -2.49
N ILE A 18 20.40 4.73 -3.60
CA ILE A 18 20.10 3.81 -4.70
C ILE A 18 21.38 3.19 -5.27
N LYS A 19 22.44 4.00 -5.46
CA LYS A 19 23.74 3.50 -5.95
C LYS A 19 24.34 2.49 -4.98
N ALA A 20 24.37 2.79 -3.67
CA ALA A 20 24.88 1.88 -2.65
C ALA A 20 24.06 0.57 -2.61
N THR A 21 22.72 0.67 -2.65
CA THR A 21 21.86 -0.52 -2.73
C THR A 21 22.14 -1.34 -3.98
N ASN A 22 22.36 -0.73 -5.15
CA ASN A 22 22.70 -1.44 -6.37
C ASN A 22 24.03 -2.21 -6.24
N GLN A 23 25.03 -1.61 -5.59
CA GLN A 23 26.33 -2.25 -5.38
C GLN A 23 26.20 -3.51 -4.52
N VAL A 24 25.49 -3.41 -3.39
CA VAL A 24 25.22 -4.56 -2.51
C VAL A 24 24.40 -5.63 -3.23
N MET A 25 23.38 -5.24 -3.99
CA MET A 25 22.57 -6.19 -4.75
C MET A 25 23.38 -6.94 -5.82
N ALA A 26 24.31 -6.25 -6.49
CA ALA A 26 25.21 -6.87 -7.46
C ALA A 26 26.16 -7.88 -6.81
N GLU A 27 26.72 -7.55 -5.64
CA GLU A 27 27.55 -8.46 -4.86
C GLU A 27 26.78 -9.72 -4.44
N LEU A 28 25.52 -9.55 -4.03
CA LEU A 28 24.64 -10.65 -3.67
C LEU A 28 24.04 -11.39 -4.88
N LYS A 29 24.37 -10.98 -6.12
CA LYS A 29 23.81 -11.53 -7.37
C LYS A 29 22.27 -11.50 -7.41
N VAL A 30 21.66 -10.45 -6.85
CA VAL A 30 20.21 -10.25 -6.82
C VAL A 30 19.80 -9.20 -7.85
N GLU A 31 18.90 -9.57 -8.76
CA GLU A 31 18.36 -8.65 -9.75
C GLU A 31 17.10 -7.93 -9.26
N LYS A 32 16.99 -6.65 -9.63
CA LYS A 32 15.80 -5.83 -9.38
C LYS A 32 14.93 -5.76 -10.63
N HIS A 33 13.61 -5.73 -10.46
CA HIS A 33 12.71 -5.56 -11.59
C HIS A 33 12.66 -4.09 -12.02
N PRO A 34 13.11 -3.72 -13.24
CA PRO A 34 13.17 -2.32 -13.66
C PRO A 34 11.80 -1.64 -13.63
N ASP A 35 10.75 -2.34 -14.07
CA ASP A 35 9.40 -1.75 -14.23
C ASP A 35 8.57 -1.64 -12.95
N LYS A 36 9.08 -2.10 -11.80
CA LYS A 36 8.35 -2.05 -10.52
C LYS A 36 8.93 -1.05 -9.53
N THR A 37 9.86 -0.22 -9.97
CA THR A 37 10.49 0.78 -9.13
C THR A 37 9.90 2.16 -9.39
N CYS A 38 9.45 2.83 -8.32
CA CYS A 38 8.90 4.18 -8.42
C CYS A 38 9.83 5.15 -7.68
N ILE A 39 10.05 6.35 -8.25
CA ILE A 39 10.78 7.45 -7.63
C ILE A 39 9.88 8.68 -7.67
N GLY A 40 9.66 9.31 -6.51
CA GLY A 40 8.79 10.47 -6.41
C GLY A 40 9.04 11.30 -5.17
N ARG A 41 8.27 12.38 -5.03
CA ARG A 41 8.19 13.16 -3.79
C ARG A 41 7.12 12.56 -2.90
N VAL A 42 7.43 12.42 -1.61
CA VAL A 42 6.47 11.94 -0.61
C VAL A 42 5.25 12.87 -0.52
N GLY A 43 5.44 14.18 -0.75
CA GLY A 43 4.34 15.15 -0.83
C GLY A 43 3.24 14.85 -1.86
N ARG A 44 3.49 14.01 -2.87
CA ARG A 44 2.47 13.55 -3.84
C ARG A 44 1.73 12.28 -3.38
N GLY A 45 2.19 11.70 -2.29
CA GLY A 45 1.83 10.39 -1.79
C GLY A 45 2.36 9.23 -2.64
N PHE A 46 2.39 8.05 -2.03
CA PHE A 46 2.77 6.80 -2.69
C PHE A 46 2.14 5.59 -2.01
N ASP A 47 1.98 4.50 -2.76
CA ASP A 47 1.39 3.27 -2.24
C ASP A 47 2.48 2.23 -1.91
N PHE A 48 2.48 1.74 -0.68
CA PHE A 48 3.43 0.72 -0.20
C PHE A 48 2.71 -0.28 0.73
N LEU A 49 2.96 -1.57 0.51
CA LEU A 49 2.34 -2.69 1.25
C LEU A 49 0.80 -2.67 1.34
N GLY A 50 0.15 -2.06 0.35
CA GLY A 50 -1.31 -1.95 0.29
C GLY A 50 -1.89 -0.76 1.05
N TYR A 51 -1.02 0.10 1.60
CA TYR A 51 -1.36 1.38 2.20
C TYR A 51 -0.90 2.53 1.31
N ARG A 52 -1.59 3.66 1.42
CA ARG A 52 -1.23 4.92 0.80
C ARG A 52 -0.64 5.84 1.86
N PHE A 53 0.59 6.26 1.62
CA PHE A 53 1.29 7.25 2.43
C PHE A 53 1.14 8.61 1.76
N ALA A 54 0.69 9.61 2.50
CA ALA A 54 0.62 11.01 2.07
C ALA A 54 0.99 11.93 3.26
N PRO A 55 1.32 13.20 3.01
CA PRO A 55 1.48 14.21 4.06
C PRO A 55 0.35 14.16 5.10
N GLY A 56 0.68 13.91 6.37
CA GLY A 56 -0.29 13.86 7.46
C GLY A 56 -1.35 12.75 7.38
N GLU A 57 -1.29 11.86 6.39
CA GLU A 57 -2.33 10.87 6.12
C GLU A 57 -1.74 9.48 5.83
N LEU A 58 -2.27 8.47 6.51
CA LEU A 58 -2.06 7.06 6.20
C LEU A 58 -3.41 6.43 5.92
N ALA A 59 -3.60 5.93 4.71
CA ALA A 59 -4.86 5.39 4.22
C ALA A 59 -4.66 3.99 3.61
N VAL A 60 -5.76 3.30 3.30
CA VAL A 60 -5.70 2.08 2.48
C VAL A 60 -5.50 2.49 1.03
N ALA A 61 -4.57 1.85 0.31
CA ALA A 61 -4.38 2.15 -1.11
C ALA A 61 -5.62 1.79 -1.92
N ARG A 62 -5.98 2.63 -2.90
CA ARG A 62 -7.18 2.44 -3.73
C ARG A 62 -7.20 1.06 -4.40
N VAL A 63 -6.05 0.64 -4.94
CA VAL A 63 -5.88 -0.68 -5.58
C VAL A 63 -6.15 -1.83 -4.60
N THR A 64 -5.85 -1.66 -3.31
CA THR A 64 -6.15 -2.67 -2.29
C THR A 64 -7.65 -2.83 -2.09
N VAL A 65 -8.40 -1.73 -2.11
CA VAL A 65 -9.87 -1.72 -2.01
C VAL A 65 -10.49 -2.31 -3.28
N GLU A 66 -10.03 -1.89 -4.47
CA GLU A 66 -10.49 -2.42 -5.75
C GLU A 66 -10.34 -3.95 -5.81
N ARG A 67 -9.17 -4.48 -5.42
CA ARG A 67 -8.90 -5.93 -5.35
C ARG A 67 -9.78 -6.65 -4.34
N PHE A 68 -10.08 -6.01 -3.22
CA PHE A 68 -11.00 -6.56 -2.22
C PHE A 68 -12.41 -6.70 -2.80
N ILE A 69 -12.94 -5.63 -3.39
CA ILE A 69 -14.26 -5.61 -4.05
C ILE A 69 -14.30 -6.70 -5.13
N GLU A 70 -13.31 -6.72 -6.03
CA GLU A 70 -13.23 -7.71 -7.10
C GLU A 70 -13.23 -9.15 -6.56
N ARG A 71 -12.51 -9.41 -5.47
CA ARG A 71 -12.47 -10.73 -4.84
C ARG A 71 -13.81 -11.12 -4.23
N VAL A 72 -14.50 -10.19 -3.57
CA VAL A 72 -15.85 -10.40 -3.02
C VAL A 72 -16.84 -10.69 -4.15
N SER A 73 -16.84 -9.90 -5.22
CA SER A 73 -17.71 -10.11 -6.39
C SER A 73 -17.50 -11.49 -7.00
N ARG A 74 -16.24 -11.92 -7.19
CA ARG A 74 -15.95 -13.27 -7.70
C ARG A 74 -16.43 -14.38 -6.77
N LEU A 75 -16.35 -14.21 -5.45
CA LEU A 75 -16.89 -15.19 -4.50
C LEU A 75 -18.41 -15.30 -4.59
N TYR A 76 -19.08 -14.16 -4.74
CA TYR A 76 -20.52 -14.11 -4.94
C TYR A 76 -20.94 -14.82 -6.24
N GLU A 77 -20.27 -14.51 -7.36
CA GLU A 77 -20.51 -15.14 -8.67
C GLU A 77 -20.29 -16.66 -8.64
N GLN A 78 -19.36 -17.13 -7.81
CA GLN A 78 -19.07 -18.56 -7.60
C GLN A 78 -20.05 -19.25 -6.65
N ASN A 79 -21.15 -18.59 -6.25
CA ASN A 79 -22.12 -19.09 -5.29
C ASN A 79 -21.48 -19.49 -3.95
N ALA A 80 -20.44 -18.77 -3.52
CA ALA A 80 -19.88 -18.97 -2.19
C ALA A 80 -20.95 -18.71 -1.12
N THR A 81 -20.92 -19.48 -0.03
CA THR A 81 -21.82 -19.25 1.10
C THR A 81 -21.59 -17.86 1.70
N ALA A 82 -22.66 -17.24 2.22
CA ALA A 82 -22.57 -15.94 2.87
C ALA A 82 -21.51 -15.92 3.98
N SER A 83 -21.43 -17.00 4.78
CA SER A 83 -20.41 -17.18 5.83
C SER A 83 -18.97 -17.12 5.29
N ARG A 84 -18.71 -17.70 4.10
CA ARG A 84 -17.39 -17.67 3.47
C ARG A 84 -17.00 -16.27 3.00
N ILE A 85 -17.96 -15.51 2.48
CA ILE A 85 -17.73 -14.11 2.06
C ILE A 85 -17.47 -13.24 3.29
N GLU A 86 -18.28 -13.40 4.34
CA GLU A 86 -18.14 -12.67 5.60
C GLU A 86 -16.79 -12.95 6.27
N GLU A 87 -16.36 -14.20 6.32
CA GLU A 87 -15.06 -14.56 6.90
C GLU A 87 -13.89 -13.95 6.13
N TYR A 88 -13.96 -13.94 4.79
CA TYR A 88 -12.98 -13.26 3.97
C TYR A 88 -12.93 -11.74 4.27
N ALA A 89 -14.09 -11.09 4.31
CA ALA A 89 -14.20 -9.67 4.65
C ALA A 89 -13.64 -9.35 6.04
N ARG A 90 -13.97 -10.18 7.05
CA ARG A 90 -13.46 -10.04 8.41
C ARG A 90 -11.94 -10.13 8.46
N ARG A 91 -11.34 -11.13 7.80
CA ARG A 91 -9.87 -11.30 7.75
C ARG A 91 -9.19 -10.12 7.05
N TRP A 92 -9.78 -9.62 5.96
CA TRP A 92 -9.28 -8.45 5.28
C TRP A 92 -9.32 -7.21 6.18
N LEU A 93 -10.41 -6.98 6.90
CA LEU A 93 -10.53 -5.87 7.86
C LEU A 93 -9.52 -5.96 9.01
N ILE A 94 -9.28 -7.16 9.57
CA ILE A 94 -8.26 -7.36 10.60
C ILE A 94 -6.87 -7.01 10.05
N TRP A 95 -6.55 -7.46 8.82
CA TRP A 95 -5.28 -7.12 8.18
C TRP A 95 -5.14 -5.61 7.95
N VAL A 96 -6.17 -4.94 7.40
CA VAL A 96 -6.15 -3.48 7.19
C VAL A 96 -5.93 -2.72 8.50
N ARG A 97 -6.63 -3.11 9.56
CA ARG A 97 -6.52 -2.48 10.88
C ARG A 97 -5.17 -2.69 11.55
N SER A 98 -4.42 -3.72 11.14
CA SER A 98 -3.07 -3.96 11.65
C SER A 98 -2.05 -2.94 11.13
N GLY A 99 -2.29 -2.31 9.98
CA GLY A 99 -1.41 -1.28 9.42
C GLY A 99 -1.94 0.15 9.51
N VAL A 100 -3.26 0.36 9.62
CA VAL A 100 -3.84 1.69 9.91
C VAL A 100 -4.85 1.57 11.03
N GLN A 101 -4.68 2.37 12.08
CA GLN A 101 -5.65 2.44 13.17
C GLN A 101 -7.02 2.98 12.72
N ARG A 102 -7.06 3.71 11.58
CA ARG A 102 -8.26 4.33 10.99
C ARG A 102 -8.32 4.09 9.49
N VAL A 103 -9.42 3.53 8.99
CA VAL A 103 -9.63 3.34 7.54
C VAL A 103 -10.24 4.60 6.96
N GLU A 104 -9.41 5.57 6.60
CA GLU A 104 -9.85 6.72 5.80
C GLU A 104 -9.77 6.33 4.32
N LEU A 105 -10.93 6.14 3.70
CA LEU A 105 -11.03 5.91 2.26
C LEU A 105 -10.96 7.29 1.58
N LEU A 106 -9.82 7.61 0.98
CA LEU A 106 -9.71 8.79 0.12
C LEU A 106 -10.72 8.66 -1.03
N GLN A 107 -11.75 9.50 -0.99
CA GLN A 107 -12.92 9.40 -1.86
C GLN A 107 -12.61 9.82 -3.30
N GLU A 108 -13.03 9.01 -4.27
CA GLU A 108 -13.94 9.39 -5.37
C GLU A 108 -14.62 8.10 -5.88
N GLY A 109 -15.92 7.93 -5.61
CA GLY A 109 -16.72 6.76 -6.01
C GLY A 109 -17.79 6.39 -4.98
N GLU A 110 -19.06 6.67 -5.28
CA GLU A 110 -20.20 6.48 -4.37
C GLU A 110 -20.47 4.99 -4.03
N GLY A 111 -20.27 4.07 -4.98
CA GLY A 111 -20.60 2.65 -4.77
C GLY A 111 -19.69 1.89 -3.79
N ALA A 112 -18.45 2.33 -3.57
CA ALA A 112 -17.54 1.70 -2.61
C ALA A 112 -17.87 2.09 -1.15
N LYS A 113 -18.49 3.26 -0.95
CA LYS A 113 -18.86 3.77 0.37
C LYS A 113 -20.00 2.97 0.98
N ASP A 114 -21.01 2.63 0.18
CA ASP A 114 -22.21 1.92 0.66
C ASP A 114 -21.91 0.47 1.06
N PHE A 115 -21.07 -0.22 0.28
CA PHE A 115 -20.67 -1.59 0.59
C PHE A 115 -19.83 -1.68 1.87
N LEU A 116 -18.88 -0.74 2.07
CA LEU A 116 -18.00 -0.75 3.23
C LEU A 116 -18.64 -0.11 4.47
N SER A 117 -19.58 0.83 4.31
CA SER A 117 -20.41 1.39 5.39
C SER A 117 -21.11 0.29 6.19
N THR A 118 -21.58 -0.75 5.49
CA THR A 118 -22.19 -1.96 6.10
C THR A 118 -21.24 -2.69 7.06
N TYR A 119 -19.93 -2.50 6.93
CA TYR A 119 -18.89 -3.16 7.73
C TYR A 119 -18.03 -2.21 8.58
N THR A 120 -18.25 -0.88 8.52
CA THR A 120 -17.42 0.13 9.18
C THR A 120 -18.25 1.16 9.97
N SER A 121 -19.06 0.71 10.92
CA SER A 121 -19.70 1.63 11.88
C SER A 121 -18.77 1.81 13.09
N PHE A 122 -17.92 2.85 13.20
CA PHE A 122 -17.33 3.37 14.46
C PHE A 122 -16.49 4.66 14.18
N PRO A 123 -16.37 5.60 15.13
CA PRO A 123 -16.31 7.04 14.86
C PRO A 123 -14.95 7.56 14.41
N LEU A 124 -15.03 8.64 13.62
CA LEU A 124 -13.94 9.48 13.17
C LEU A 124 -13.39 10.32 14.34
N SER A 125 -12.08 10.32 14.55
CA SER A 125 -11.36 11.25 15.44
C SER A 125 -9.97 11.56 14.88
N THR A 126 -9.77 12.83 14.55
CA THR A 126 -8.61 13.41 13.85
C THR A 126 -7.27 13.34 14.61
N ALA A 127 -6.21 13.26 13.81
CA ALA A 127 -4.81 13.69 14.04
C ALA A 127 -3.79 12.70 14.65
N SER A 128 -2.68 12.45 13.92
CA SER A 128 -1.27 12.45 14.41
C SER A 128 -0.25 12.19 13.27
N PRO A 129 1.07 12.42 13.44
CA PRO A 129 1.78 13.58 12.90
C PRO A 129 2.85 13.18 11.87
N ILE A 130 2.75 13.67 10.64
CA ILE A 130 3.83 13.55 9.64
C ILE A 130 4.05 14.89 8.92
N GLU A 131 4.09 15.98 9.67
CA GLU A 131 4.20 17.34 9.12
C GLU A 131 5.57 17.63 8.47
N GLU A 132 6.55 16.74 8.59
CA GLU A 132 7.92 16.96 8.07
C GLU A 132 8.24 16.17 6.78
N CYS A 133 7.32 15.31 6.31
CA CYS A 133 7.60 14.40 5.18
C CYS A 133 7.45 15.03 3.78
N ASP A 134 6.83 16.19 3.65
CA ASP A 134 6.48 16.80 2.35
C ASP A 134 7.71 17.12 1.49
N ARG A 135 8.85 17.31 2.16
CA ARG A 135 10.14 17.65 1.55
C ARG A 135 10.93 16.40 1.13
N LEU A 136 10.48 15.21 1.49
CA LEU A 136 11.20 13.96 1.24
C LEU A 136 10.97 13.42 -0.16
N TRP A 137 11.99 12.71 -0.66
CA TRP A 137 11.92 11.85 -1.82
C TRP A 137 11.84 10.39 -1.39
N PHE A 138 11.12 9.59 -2.16
CA PHE A 138 11.05 8.14 -1.96
C PHE A 138 11.57 7.38 -3.18
N HIS A 139 12.09 6.18 -2.93
CA HIS A 139 12.27 5.14 -3.91
C HIS A 139 11.68 3.84 -3.39
N ILE A 140 10.66 3.32 -4.07
CA ILE A 140 10.10 2.00 -3.77
C ILE A 140 10.85 1.00 -4.64
N VAL A 141 11.41 -0.01 -3.98
CA VAL A 141 12.01 -1.15 -4.65
C VAL A 141 11.12 -2.36 -4.43
N ARG A 142 10.80 -3.05 -5.52
CA ARG A 142 10.16 -4.36 -5.47
C ARG A 142 11.05 -5.39 -6.14
N LYS A 143 11.41 -6.43 -5.40
CA LYS A 143 12.12 -7.59 -5.95
C LYS A 143 11.10 -8.62 -6.44
N LYS A 144 11.39 -9.22 -7.59
CA LYS A 144 10.64 -10.36 -8.12
C LYS A 144 11.38 -11.62 -7.69
N VAL A 145 10.67 -12.57 -7.09
CA VAL A 145 11.17 -13.95 -7.03
C VAL A 145 11.12 -14.47 -8.47
N MET A 146 12.28 -14.56 -9.11
CA MET A 146 12.41 -15.36 -10.33
C MET A 146 12.10 -16.80 -9.93
N HIS A 147 10.95 -17.31 -10.36
CA HIS A 147 10.80 -18.75 -10.42
C HIS A 147 11.71 -19.18 -11.57
N SER A 148 12.90 -19.68 -11.22
CA SER A 148 13.68 -20.48 -12.16
C SER A 148 12.82 -21.70 -12.51
N PHE A 149 12.32 -21.74 -13.74
CA PHE A 149 11.92 -22.99 -14.37
C PHE A 149 13.16 -23.60 -15.03
#